data_AF-A0A844U7G5-F1
#
_entry.id   AF-A0A844U7G5-F1
#
_cell.length_a   1.000
_cell.length_b   1.000
_cell.length_c   1.000
_cell.angle_alpha   90.00
_cell.angle_beta   90.00
_cell.angle_gamma   90.00
#
_symmetry.space_group_name_H-M   'P 1'
#
loop_
_entity.id
_entity.type
_entity.pdbx_description
1 polymer ?
#
loop_
_entity_poly.entity_id
_entity_poly.type
_entity_poly.pdbx_seq_one_letter_code
_entity_poly.pdbx_strand_id
1 'polypeptide(L)'
;MMVLKDLFGNQREESLLSVQTLLEIYNLPIVADIYHNQLLDLKSDDRVADITNSFSELYDNELDSLELQNFLFYFHQEGSILNLTISYCHLLAVNEAVFEQIHFYFDVSSKAFDEVLVGYQENSNINKAPDYLDKKSQIYQEKAFPWFVFMYDYLLLLNDYVNFDDSVSALVNNNREEASLDLDREYHIKSVFHQGIWFKVVSPREGLALLKEINSVKIGDGLLFDEDSFNFENEDGFFLVAEDDVTVDYLDIQYAVEGFNIIALGYIFLGNLRVKTSLFSREVDAAPSLIVMKELYAQNTFLCGNTHYIGGDVRGEMLYAKGKYGSLYVKGTLLVTCIVTNDMACYINKVNAGVIISDNNVYGIDLLRDEHGFPLFHLNLYPTTHRAKEVFIDEIQIEERCGQGFPNEENLIDCFIEGRSVLKSPVHNNYDTFEGSIDKRFDDIFNLIRTDSLKIDDGHFNEYFYTIFEYGDKHYREVGRLDKLGHYQVRILHCLEDYAYEAMVEFYQDDNKTFISAFKSRMSDNFTSTNTAKCTFNIAEELIFKKFKG
;
A
#
# COMPACT_ATOMS: atom_id res chain seq x y z
N MET A 1 -4.09 20.33 14.20
CA MET A 1 -2.98 21.19 13.74
C MET A 1 -1.79 20.78 14.58
N MET A 2 -0.74 20.25 13.95
CA MET A 2 0.46 19.77 14.63
C MET A 2 1.31 21.00 14.99
N VAL A 3 1.81 21.07 16.22
CA VAL A 3 2.68 22.18 16.67
C VAL A 3 4.14 21.71 16.71
N LEU A 4 5.11 22.63 16.69
CA LEU A 4 6.55 22.26 16.65
C LEU A 4 6.98 21.31 17.76
N LYS A 5 6.41 21.44 18.96
CA LYS A 5 6.65 20.52 20.07
C LYS A 5 6.28 19.06 19.75
N ASP A 6 5.35 18.84 18.82
CA ASP A 6 4.91 17.51 18.39
C ASP A 6 5.89 16.90 17.36
N LEU A 7 6.64 17.73 16.61
CA LEU A 7 7.65 17.30 15.63
C LEU A 7 8.94 16.81 16.31
N PHE A 8 9.40 17.52 17.35
CA PHE A 8 10.70 17.27 17.97
C PHE A 8 10.62 16.63 19.37
N GLY A 9 9.41 16.32 19.86
CA GLY A 9 9.17 15.37 20.95
C GLY A 9 9.67 15.72 22.36
N ASN A 10 10.26 16.90 22.60
CA ASN A 10 10.91 17.23 23.86
C ASN A 10 10.20 18.33 24.66
N GLN A 11 10.15 18.17 26.00
CA GLN A 11 9.90 19.30 26.90
C GLN A 11 11.09 20.24 26.84
N ARG A 12 10.89 21.47 26.35
CA ARG A 12 11.92 22.50 26.21
C ARG A 12 12.26 23.06 27.61
N GLU A 13 13.33 22.56 28.22
CA GLU A 13 13.85 23.01 29.52
C GLU A 13 15.10 23.90 29.36
N GLU A 14 15.37 24.77 30.32
CA GLU A 14 16.58 25.63 30.34
C GLU A 14 17.90 24.82 30.24
N SER A 15 17.85 23.53 30.57
CA SER A 15 18.96 22.57 30.39
C SER A 15 19.40 22.38 28.93
N LEU A 16 18.58 22.79 27.95
CA LEU A 16 18.95 22.85 26.54
C LEU A 16 19.99 23.93 26.23
N LEU A 17 20.07 25.00 27.02
CA LEU A 17 21.12 26.00 26.89
C LEU A 17 22.42 25.48 27.54
N SER A 18 23.00 24.46 26.92
CA SER A 18 24.19 23.78 27.40
C SER A 18 25.34 23.84 26.39
N VAL A 19 26.53 23.61 26.91
CA VAL A 19 27.74 23.44 26.09
C VAL A 19 27.56 22.33 25.06
N GLN A 20 26.95 21.21 25.46
CA GLN A 20 26.75 20.05 24.61
C GLN A 20 25.84 20.39 23.42
N THR A 21 24.75 21.13 23.67
CA THR A 21 23.81 21.54 22.62
C THR A 21 24.44 22.55 21.66
N LEU A 22 25.27 23.47 22.14
CA LEU A 22 26.06 24.34 21.26
C LEU A 22 27.02 23.53 20.37
N LEU A 23 27.71 22.54 20.94
CA LEU A 23 28.59 21.67 20.14
C LEU A 23 27.81 20.88 19.10
N GLU A 24 26.61 20.40 19.44
CA GLU A 24 25.70 19.74 18.48
C GLU A 24 25.35 20.67 17.31
N ILE A 25 24.98 21.92 17.57
CA ILE A 25 24.69 22.92 16.53
C ILE A 25 25.89 23.09 15.59
N TYR A 26 27.10 23.28 16.14
CA TYR A 26 28.30 23.46 15.33
C TYR A 26 28.70 22.21 14.54
N ASN A 27 28.25 21.03 14.97
CA ASN A 27 28.49 19.77 14.28
C ASN A 27 27.38 19.41 13.27
N LEU A 28 26.29 20.20 13.19
CA LEU A 28 25.32 20.02 12.12
C LEU A 28 26.02 20.24 10.77
N PRO A 29 25.95 19.29 9.82
CA PRO A 29 26.57 19.42 8.50
C PRO A 29 26.35 20.79 7.86
N ILE A 30 25.11 21.30 7.88
CA ILE A 30 24.83 22.60 7.26
C ILE A 30 25.56 23.77 7.95
N VAL A 31 25.74 23.71 9.27
CA VAL A 31 26.49 24.73 10.01
C VAL A 31 27.98 24.56 9.79
N ALA A 32 28.50 23.34 9.88
CA ALA A 32 29.92 23.04 9.71
C ALA A 32 30.43 23.38 8.30
N ASP A 33 29.64 23.05 7.27
CA ASP A 33 30.09 23.11 5.88
C ASP A 33 29.73 24.44 5.20
N ILE A 34 28.62 25.07 5.59
CA ILE A 34 28.09 26.26 4.92
C ILE A 34 28.23 27.51 5.79
N TYR A 35 27.78 27.43 7.05
CA TYR A 35 27.64 28.61 7.90
C TYR A 35 28.79 28.83 8.90
N HIS A 36 29.81 27.98 8.89
CA HIS A 36 30.98 28.13 9.77
C HIS A 36 31.74 29.40 9.42
N ASN A 37 31.83 30.33 10.39
CA ASN A 37 32.35 31.68 10.19
C ASN A 37 31.61 32.49 9.10
N GLN A 38 30.33 32.17 8.86
CA GLN A 38 29.46 32.91 7.94
C GLN A 38 28.14 33.32 8.62
N LEU A 39 27.46 34.27 7.99
CA LEU A 39 26.15 34.78 8.41
C LEU A 39 25.05 33.97 7.71
N LEU A 40 24.08 33.52 8.48
CA LEU A 40 22.79 33.03 8.01
C LEU A 40 21.75 34.13 8.17
N ASP A 41 21.36 34.74 7.06
CA ASP A 41 20.32 35.78 6.99
C ASP A 41 19.02 35.17 6.49
N LEU A 42 18.04 34.98 7.38
CA LEU A 42 16.79 34.31 7.04
C LEU A 42 15.95 35.06 5.99
N LYS A 43 16.22 36.34 5.76
CA LYS A 43 15.52 37.16 4.78
C LYS A 43 16.11 37.09 3.38
N SER A 44 17.44 37.03 3.29
CA SER A 44 18.17 37.22 2.03
C SER A 44 18.90 35.98 1.55
N ASP A 45 18.99 34.94 2.37
CA ASP A 45 19.61 33.69 1.97
C ASP A 45 18.63 32.81 1.19
N ASP A 46 18.74 32.87 -0.14
CA ASP A 46 17.91 32.10 -1.08
C ASP A 46 17.98 30.58 -0.83
N ARG A 47 19.06 30.07 -0.19
CA ARG A 47 19.22 28.63 0.09
C ARG A 47 18.25 28.10 1.14
N VAL A 48 17.70 29.00 1.97
CA VAL A 48 16.82 28.61 3.09
C VAL A 48 15.42 29.18 2.95
N ALA A 49 15.13 29.98 1.91
CA ALA A 49 13.88 30.74 1.79
C ALA A 49 12.62 29.87 1.89
N ASP A 50 12.60 28.69 1.26
CA ASP A 50 11.44 27.78 1.27
C ASP A 50 11.22 27.16 2.66
N ILE A 51 12.30 26.83 3.36
CA ILE A 51 12.27 26.27 4.72
C ILE A 51 11.86 27.36 5.71
N THR A 52 12.39 28.57 5.57
CA THR A 52 11.99 29.76 6.35
C THR A 52 10.49 29.96 6.27
N ASN A 53 9.91 29.99 5.05
CA ASN A 53 8.47 30.18 4.88
C ASN A 53 7.65 29.06 5.56
N SER A 54 8.06 27.81 5.37
CA SER A 54 7.38 26.64 5.96
C SER A 54 7.49 26.63 7.49
N PHE A 55 8.64 27.01 8.03
CA PHE A 55 8.87 27.11 9.47
C PHE A 55 8.03 28.23 10.08
N SER A 56 7.91 29.37 9.41
CA SER A 56 7.05 30.49 9.81
C SER A 56 5.60 30.04 10.03
N GLU A 57 5.03 29.27 9.08
CA GLU A 57 3.65 28.77 9.21
C GLU A 57 3.44 27.86 10.44
N LEU A 58 4.47 27.10 10.82
CA LEU A 58 4.43 26.22 11.99
C LEU A 58 4.64 27.00 13.30
N TYR A 59 5.46 28.05 13.26
CA TYR A 59 5.96 28.78 14.43
C TYR A 59 5.10 30.01 14.81
N ASP A 60 4.31 30.55 13.88
CA ASP A 60 3.44 31.75 14.06
C ASP A 60 2.39 31.62 15.19
N ASN A 61 2.24 30.43 15.81
CA ASN A 61 1.33 30.18 16.92
C ASN A 61 1.97 30.23 18.32
N GLU A 62 3.30 30.36 18.46
CA GLU A 62 4.00 30.19 19.75
C GLU A 62 4.65 31.47 20.34
N LEU A 63 5.06 32.44 19.51
CA LEU A 63 5.60 33.73 19.96
C LEU A 63 4.85 34.89 19.30
N ASP A 64 3.82 35.40 19.99
CA ASP A 64 3.15 36.64 19.58
C ASP A 64 4.20 37.75 19.42
N SER A 65 4.37 38.27 18.21
CA SER A 65 5.14 39.48 17.83
C SER A 65 6.55 39.34 17.24
N LEU A 66 7.10 38.15 16.95
CA LEU A 66 8.43 38.03 16.33
C LEU A 66 8.34 37.56 14.87
N GLU A 67 8.70 38.41 13.92
CA GLU A 67 8.82 38.03 12.51
C GLU A 67 10.12 37.26 12.23
N LEU A 68 9.99 36.03 11.72
CA LEU A 68 11.09 35.12 11.43
C LEU A 68 12.19 35.74 10.57
N GLN A 69 11.80 36.42 9.50
CA GLN A 69 12.66 37.11 8.54
C GLN A 69 13.54 38.21 9.15
N ASN A 70 13.35 38.58 10.41
CA ASN A 70 14.15 39.61 11.07
C ASN A 70 15.31 39.04 11.90
N PHE A 71 15.47 37.71 11.94
CA PHE A 71 16.58 37.05 12.59
C PHE A 71 17.81 36.88 11.68
N LEU A 72 18.98 37.04 12.27
CA LEU A 72 20.28 36.70 11.69
C LEU A 72 21.05 35.81 12.67
N PHE A 73 21.68 34.76 12.16
CA PHE A 73 22.52 33.87 12.96
C PHE A 73 23.96 33.92 12.48
N TYR A 74 24.90 34.05 13.40
CA TYR A 74 26.31 34.09 13.08
C TYR A 74 27.07 33.09 13.94
N PHE A 75 27.78 32.18 13.28
CA PHE A 75 28.55 31.11 13.91
C PHE A 75 30.03 31.44 13.74
N HIS A 76 30.73 31.71 14.84
CA HIS A 76 32.12 32.12 14.80
C HIS A 76 32.99 31.25 15.68
N GLN A 77 34.16 30.87 15.16
CA GLN A 77 35.17 30.14 15.90
C GLN A 77 36.53 30.84 15.79
N GLU A 78 37.08 31.24 16.94
CA GLU A 78 38.43 31.78 17.05
C GLU A 78 39.26 30.91 18.01
N GLY A 79 40.16 30.11 17.46
CA GLY A 79 40.92 29.14 18.25
C GLY A 79 40.02 28.10 18.90
N SER A 80 40.02 28.03 20.23
CA SER A 80 39.16 27.15 21.02
C SER A 80 37.83 27.78 21.42
N ILE A 81 37.58 29.04 21.07
CA ILE A 81 36.36 29.74 21.45
C ILE A 81 35.33 29.62 20.33
N LEU A 82 34.15 29.11 20.67
CA LEU A 82 32.95 29.14 19.85
C LEU A 82 32.05 30.29 20.32
N ASN A 83 31.50 31.04 19.37
CA ASN A 83 30.57 32.12 19.59
C ASN A 83 29.41 32.02 18.61
N LEU A 84 28.24 31.62 19.11
CA LEU A 84 26.99 31.75 18.39
C LEU A 84 26.37 33.12 18.71
N THR A 85 26.05 33.91 17.70
CA THR A 85 25.34 35.17 17.86
C THR A 85 23.99 35.11 17.17
N ILE A 86 22.93 35.40 17.92
CA ILE A 86 21.57 35.56 17.40
C ILE A 86 21.25 37.05 17.42
N SER A 87 20.98 37.63 16.26
CA SER A 87 20.58 39.02 16.10
C SER A 87 19.12 39.10 15.67
N TYR A 88 18.38 40.06 16.20
CA TYR A 88 17.01 40.35 15.81
C TYR A 88 16.84 41.84 15.50
N CYS A 89 16.28 42.15 14.33
CA CYS A 89 16.00 43.52 13.91
C CYS A 89 14.51 43.84 14.11
N HIS A 90 14.19 44.92 14.81
CA HIS A 90 12.80 45.40 14.89
C HIS A 90 12.70 46.91 14.79
N LEU A 91 11.52 47.38 14.35
CA LEU A 91 11.24 48.80 14.21
C LEU A 91 10.56 49.33 15.48
N LEU A 92 11.12 50.39 16.06
CA LEU A 92 10.42 51.14 17.10
C LEU A 92 9.27 51.96 16.50
N ALA A 93 8.34 52.42 17.34
CA ALA A 93 7.20 53.26 16.95
C ALA A 93 7.57 54.57 16.21
N VAL A 94 8.86 54.93 16.20
CA VAL A 94 9.44 56.09 15.49
C VAL A 94 10.13 55.74 14.16
N ASN A 95 9.96 54.51 13.65
CA ASN A 95 10.63 53.95 12.45
C ASN A 95 12.16 53.90 12.54
N GLU A 96 12.71 53.79 13.75
CA GLU A 96 14.13 53.53 13.97
C GLU A 96 14.34 52.01 14.10
N ALA A 97 15.26 51.46 13.30
CA ALA A 97 15.61 50.04 13.36
C ALA A 97 16.55 49.79 14.54
N VAL A 98 16.12 48.92 15.45
CA VAL A 98 16.91 48.47 16.59
C VAL A 98 17.41 47.05 16.33
N PHE A 99 18.70 46.83 16.59
CA PHE A 99 19.32 45.52 16.52
C PHE A 99 19.65 45.03 17.92
N GLU A 100 18.97 43.98 18.36
CA GLU A 100 19.29 43.27 19.60
C GLU A 100 20.13 42.04 19.25
N GLN A 101 21.19 41.79 20.00
CA GLN A 101 22.13 40.69 19.78
C GLN A 101 22.34 39.94 21.08
N ILE A 102 22.25 38.61 21.00
CA ILE A 102 22.55 37.69 22.09
C ILE A 102 23.70 36.80 21.64
N HIS A 103 24.77 36.80 22.43
CA HIS A 103 25.98 36.06 22.17
C HIS A 103 26.10 34.89 23.14
N PHE A 104 26.41 33.72 22.63
CA PHE A 104 26.59 32.48 23.38
C PHE A 104 28.02 32.00 23.19
N TYR A 105 28.84 32.19 24.23
CA TYR A 105 30.26 31.88 24.21
C TYR A 105 30.59 30.60 24.97
N PHE A 106 31.50 29.82 24.40
CA PHE A 106 32.09 28.67 25.06
C PHE A 106 33.53 28.42 24.61
N ASP A 107 34.43 28.11 25.56
CA ASP A 107 35.82 27.72 25.27
C ASP A 107 35.98 26.20 25.35
N VAL A 108 36.11 25.56 24.19
CA VAL A 108 36.20 24.11 24.01
C VAL A 108 37.47 23.53 24.66
N SER A 109 38.49 24.34 24.92
CA SER A 109 39.74 23.88 25.56
C SER A 109 39.66 23.90 27.09
N SER A 110 38.72 24.64 27.66
CA SER A 110 38.62 24.85 29.10
C SER A 110 37.74 23.81 29.76
N LYS A 111 38.33 22.96 30.59
CA LYS A 111 37.58 22.06 31.50
C LYS A 111 36.90 22.79 32.67
N ALA A 112 36.96 24.11 32.72
CA ALA A 112 36.51 24.91 33.85
C ALA A 112 35.12 25.55 33.65
N PHE A 113 34.56 25.49 32.44
CA PHE A 113 33.24 26.02 32.13
C PHE A 113 32.30 24.87 31.76
N ASP A 114 31.42 24.50 32.68
CA ASP A 114 30.32 23.56 32.40
C ASP A 114 29.07 24.31 31.85
N GLU A 115 29.14 25.65 31.76
CA GLU A 115 28.02 26.54 31.42
C GLU A 115 28.38 27.45 30.23
N VAL A 116 27.37 27.77 29.42
CA VAL A 116 27.48 28.73 28.31
C VAL A 116 27.46 30.16 28.85
N LEU A 117 28.42 30.99 28.43
CA LEU A 117 28.42 32.41 28.79
C LEU A 117 27.53 33.18 27.83
N VAL A 118 26.52 33.87 28.36
CA VAL A 118 25.56 34.65 27.56
C VAL A 118 25.88 36.14 27.69
N GLY A 119 26.03 36.83 26.56
CA GLY A 119 26.18 38.29 26.49
C GLY A 119 25.03 38.93 25.72
N TYR A 120 24.66 40.15 26.09
CA TYR A 120 23.66 40.95 25.37
C TYR A 120 24.28 42.24 24.83
N GLN A 121 23.83 42.64 23.64
CA GLN A 121 24.20 43.91 23.02
C GLN A 121 23.00 44.50 22.26
N GLU A 122 22.83 45.82 22.35
CA GLU A 122 21.78 46.56 21.64
C GLU A 122 22.43 47.67 20.81
N ASN A 123 21.99 47.85 19.56
CA ASN A 123 22.41 48.90 18.64
C ASN A 123 23.94 49.02 18.54
N SER A 124 24.58 47.92 18.14
CA SER A 124 26.03 47.73 18.12
C SER A 124 26.77 48.93 17.52
N ASN A 125 27.36 49.77 18.38
CA ASN A 125 28.57 50.48 17.98
C ASN A 125 29.66 49.41 17.86
N ILE A 126 30.22 49.26 16.66
CA ILE A 126 31.15 48.19 16.20
C ILE A 126 32.33 47.89 17.18
N ASN A 127 32.58 48.74 18.18
CA ASN A 127 33.68 48.63 19.13
C ASN A 127 33.28 48.41 20.60
N LYS A 128 31.99 48.23 20.94
CA LYS A 128 31.57 47.93 22.33
C LYS A 128 31.45 46.41 22.51
N ALA A 129 32.15 45.86 23.50
CA ALA A 129 31.99 44.46 23.92
C ALA A 129 30.58 44.21 24.49
N PRO A 130 30.02 42.99 24.36
CA PRO A 130 28.72 42.66 24.91
C PRO A 130 28.74 42.72 26.44
N ASP A 131 27.61 43.12 27.01
CA ASP A 131 27.42 43.13 28.45
C ASP A 131 27.09 41.68 28.88
N TYR A 132 28.04 41.00 29.56
CA TYR A 132 27.86 39.62 30.03
C TYR A 132 26.75 39.54 31.08
N LEU A 133 25.80 38.63 30.85
CA LEU A 133 24.64 38.45 31.72
C LEU A 133 25.05 37.66 32.97
N ASP A 134 24.89 38.27 34.15
CA ASP A 134 24.96 37.55 35.42
C ASP A 134 23.58 36.99 35.81
N LYS A 135 23.53 36.13 36.84
CA LYS A 135 22.27 35.57 37.38
C LYS A 135 21.26 36.63 37.89
N LYS A 136 21.59 37.93 37.85
CA LYS A 136 20.69 39.04 38.24
C LYS A 136 20.08 39.76 37.04
N SER A 137 20.49 39.44 35.82
CA SER A 137 20.04 40.07 34.58
C SER A 137 18.84 39.32 33.97
N GLN A 138 17.83 39.04 34.80
CA GLN A 138 16.71 38.13 34.54
C GLN A 138 15.94 38.46 33.25
N ILE A 139 15.74 39.74 32.93
CA ILE A 139 15.01 40.21 31.75
C ILE A 139 15.67 39.76 30.43
N TYR A 140 17.00 39.69 30.39
CA TYR A 140 17.74 39.28 29.19
C TYR A 140 17.87 37.76 29.09
N GLN A 141 17.84 37.04 30.22
CA GLN A 141 17.77 35.57 30.24
C GLN A 141 16.42 35.07 29.72
N GLU A 142 15.33 35.77 30.10
CA GLU A 142 13.97 35.51 29.59
C GLU A 142 13.83 35.70 28.08
N LYS A 143 14.72 36.50 27.44
CA LYS A 143 14.81 36.63 25.97
C LYS A 143 15.77 35.62 25.33
N ALA A 144 16.92 35.38 25.96
CA ALA A 144 17.98 34.55 25.40
C ALA A 144 17.56 33.09 25.19
N PHE A 145 16.86 32.51 26.15
CA PHE A 145 16.48 31.10 26.07
C PHE A 145 15.46 30.81 24.95
N PRO A 146 14.35 31.56 24.82
CA PRO A 146 13.42 31.37 23.70
C PRO A 146 14.08 31.52 22.33
N TRP A 147 14.97 32.50 22.15
CA TRP A 147 15.68 32.70 20.87
C TRP A 147 16.63 31.55 20.55
N PHE A 148 17.33 31.03 21.57
CA PHE A 148 18.21 29.89 21.41
C PHE A 148 17.43 28.64 20.98
N VAL A 149 16.32 28.33 21.66
CA VAL A 149 15.48 27.16 21.33
C VAL A 149 14.90 27.29 19.92
N PHE A 150 14.39 28.47 19.59
CA PHE A 150 13.87 28.77 18.27
C PHE A 150 14.90 28.51 17.16
N MET A 151 16.12 29.05 17.31
CA MET A 151 17.19 28.83 16.35
C MET A 151 17.63 27.37 16.31
N TYR A 152 17.70 26.68 17.46
CA TYR A 152 18.07 25.27 17.50
C TYR A 152 17.11 24.40 16.69
N ASP A 153 15.80 24.56 16.91
CA ASP A 153 14.77 23.82 16.19
C ASP A 153 14.81 24.14 14.68
N TYR A 154 15.02 25.41 14.33
CA TYR A 154 15.17 25.83 12.94
C TYR A 154 16.38 25.16 12.26
N LEU A 155 17.53 25.15 12.92
CA LEU A 155 18.75 24.55 12.37
C LEU A 155 18.66 23.02 12.26
N LEU A 156 17.97 22.35 13.18
CA LEU A 156 17.69 20.92 13.07
C LEU A 156 16.81 20.62 11.85
N LEU A 157 15.69 21.34 11.70
CA LEU A 157 14.82 21.16 10.53
C LEU A 157 15.57 21.43 9.23
N LEU A 158 16.32 22.53 9.18
CA LEU A 158 17.10 22.93 8.03
C LEU A 158 18.16 21.86 7.68
N ASN A 159 18.84 21.31 8.68
CA ASN A 159 19.82 20.26 8.50
C ASN A 159 19.18 18.94 8.01
N ASP A 160 18.03 18.56 8.56
CA ASP A 160 17.29 17.37 8.12
C ASP A 160 16.77 17.51 6.70
N TYR A 161 16.30 18.71 6.32
CA TYR A 161 15.88 19.01 4.96
C TYR A 161 17.04 18.92 3.96
N VAL A 162 18.19 19.52 4.28
CA VAL A 162 19.38 19.44 3.41
C VAL A 162 19.89 18.00 3.30
N ASN A 163 19.94 17.25 4.41
CA ASN A 163 20.32 15.84 4.36
C ASN A 163 19.33 15.00 3.55
N PHE A 164 18.03 15.31 3.62
CA PHE A 164 17.01 14.66 2.80
C PHE A 164 17.20 15.01 1.32
N ASP A 165 17.41 16.28 0.98
CA ASP A 165 17.59 16.73 -0.41
C ASP A 165 18.90 16.21 -1.01
N ASP A 166 19.98 16.14 -0.23
CA ASP A 166 21.24 15.51 -0.64
C ASP A 166 21.10 13.99 -0.77
N SER A 167 20.34 13.35 0.12
CA SER A 167 20.05 11.92 0.02
C SER A 167 19.18 11.61 -1.20
N VAL A 168 18.15 12.42 -1.47
CA VAL A 168 17.29 12.29 -2.65
C VAL A 168 18.07 12.64 -3.92
N SER A 169 18.92 13.66 -3.92
CA SER A 169 19.77 14.02 -5.04
C SER A 169 20.84 12.96 -5.31
N ALA A 170 21.43 12.36 -4.28
CA ALA A 170 22.34 11.23 -4.41
C ALA A 170 21.60 9.98 -4.89
N LEU A 171 20.37 9.74 -4.44
CA LEU A 171 19.52 8.63 -4.90
C LEU A 171 19.08 8.85 -6.36
N VAL A 172 18.75 10.08 -6.74
CA VAL A 172 18.38 10.47 -8.12
C VAL A 172 19.60 10.45 -9.04
N ASN A 173 20.78 10.85 -8.58
CA ASN A 173 22.01 10.83 -9.39
C ASN A 173 22.57 9.40 -9.52
N ASN A 174 22.56 8.59 -8.45
CA ASN A 174 22.90 7.17 -8.53
C ASN A 174 21.88 6.42 -9.40
N ASN A 175 20.58 6.69 -9.28
CA ASN A 175 19.57 6.09 -10.16
C ASN A 175 19.64 6.60 -11.61
N ARG A 176 20.12 7.83 -11.87
CA ARG A 176 20.30 8.34 -13.24
C ARG A 176 21.55 7.81 -13.93
N GLU A 177 22.62 7.57 -13.19
CA GLU A 177 23.86 7.01 -13.76
C GLU A 177 23.80 5.49 -13.91
N GLU A 178 23.11 4.74 -13.03
CA GLU A 178 22.91 3.30 -13.19
C GLU A 178 21.78 2.92 -14.18
N ALA A 179 20.68 3.68 -14.27
CA ALA A 179 19.56 3.31 -15.17
C ALA A 179 19.75 3.70 -16.66
N SER A 180 20.79 4.46 -17.02
CA SER A 180 20.94 4.98 -18.40
C SER A 180 21.83 4.14 -19.33
N LEU A 181 22.50 3.09 -18.82
CA LEU A 181 23.45 2.32 -19.63
C LEU A 181 22.87 1.07 -20.32
N ASP A 182 21.68 0.57 -19.95
CA ASP A 182 21.16 -0.70 -20.53
C ASP A 182 19.70 -0.69 -21.06
N LEU A 183 18.92 0.38 -20.88
CA LEU A 183 17.53 0.40 -21.37
C LEU A 183 17.41 0.58 -22.90
N ASP A 184 18.44 1.15 -23.54
CA ASP A 184 18.48 1.45 -24.98
C ASP A 184 19.10 0.33 -25.84
N ARG A 185 19.44 -0.83 -25.26
CA ARG A 185 20.09 -1.88 -26.04
C ARG A 185 19.18 -2.42 -27.14
N GLU A 186 19.74 -2.56 -28.33
CA GLU A 186 19.08 -3.23 -29.44
C GLU A 186 19.53 -4.69 -29.51
N TYR A 187 18.58 -5.62 -29.57
CA TYR A 187 18.92 -7.00 -29.89
C TYR A 187 19.18 -7.16 -31.39
N HIS A 188 20.18 -7.97 -31.75
CA HIS A 188 20.53 -8.22 -33.15
C HIS A 188 19.41 -8.92 -33.94
N ILE A 189 18.51 -9.64 -33.25
CA ILE A 189 17.29 -10.23 -33.84
C ILE A 189 16.13 -9.29 -33.57
N LYS A 190 15.57 -8.67 -34.62
CA LYS A 190 14.46 -7.72 -34.51
C LYS A 190 13.08 -8.37 -34.40
N SER A 191 12.96 -9.62 -34.85
CA SER A 191 11.71 -10.36 -34.81
C SER A 191 11.96 -11.86 -34.73
N VAL A 192 11.10 -12.57 -34.00
CA VAL A 192 11.16 -14.02 -33.83
C VAL A 192 9.79 -14.64 -34.12
N PHE A 193 9.80 -15.84 -34.68
CA PHE A 193 8.59 -16.66 -34.78
C PHE A 193 8.65 -17.73 -33.69
N HIS A 194 7.77 -17.62 -32.71
CA HIS A 194 7.76 -18.48 -31.53
C HIS A 194 6.32 -18.87 -31.18
N GLN A 195 6.07 -20.15 -30.94
CA GLN A 195 4.75 -20.70 -30.61
C GLN A 195 3.62 -20.30 -31.57
N GLY A 196 3.93 -20.18 -32.86
CA GLY A 196 2.94 -19.82 -33.88
C GLY A 196 2.68 -18.30 -34.01
N ILE A 197 3.44 -17.47 -33.31
CA ILE A 197 3.26 -16.02 -33.25
C ILE A 197 4.53 -15.32 -33.74
N TRP A 198 4.35 -14.26 -34.53
CA TRP A 198 5.43 -13.34 -34.86
C TRP A 198 5.53 -12.27 -33.78
N PHE A 199 6.67 -12.24 -33.09
CA PHE A 199 6.99 -11.21 -32.11
C PHE A 199 8.06 -10.28 -32.64
N LYS A 200 7.88 -8.98 -32.46
CA LYS A 200 8.95 -7.99 -32.50
C LYS A 200 9.72 -8.08 -31.19
N VAL A 201 11.04 -8.12 -31.26
CA VAL A 201 11.91 -8.05 -30.08
C VAL A 201 12.22 -6.58 -29.86
N VAL A 202 11.83 -6.05 -28.70
CA VAL A 202 12.03 -4.63 -28.38
C VAL A 202 12.83 -4.46 -27.10
N SER A 203 13.56 -3.35 -27.03
CA SER A 203 14.36 -3.00 -25.86
C SER A 203 13.47 -2.80 -24.63
N PRO A 204 14.03 -2.89 -23.41
CA PRO A 204 13.33 -2.52 -22.19
C PRO A 204 12.68 -1.14 -22.28
N ARG A 205 13.39 -0.12 -22.80
CA ARG A 205 12.82 1.23 -22.96
C ARG A 205 11.62 1.26 -23.89
N GLU A 206 11.70 0.61 -25.05
CA GLU A 206 10.59 0.56 -26.00
C GLU A 206 9.39 -0.16 -25.38
N GLY A 207 9.61 -1.28 -24.68
CA GLY A 207 8.56 -2.00 -23.97
C GLY A 207 7.90 -1.17 -22.88
N LEU A 208 8.69 -0.55 -21.99
CA LEU A 208 8.20 0.35 -20.94
C LEU A 208 7.41 1.54 -21.53
N ALA A 209 7.85 2.10 -22.66
CA ALA A 209 7.11 3.15 -23.34
C ALA A 209 5.72 2.69 -23.82
N LEU A 210 5.54 1.42 -24.18
CA LEU A 210 4.23 0.85 -24.49
C LEU A 210 3.38 0.69 -23.21
N LEU A 211 3.99 0.43 -22.06
CA LEU A 211 3.28 0.31 -20.78
C LEU A 211 2.74 1.66 -20.28
N LYS A 212 3.36 2.79 -20.66
CA LYS A 212 2.84 4.14 -20.36
C LYS A 212 1.45 4.41 -20.95
N GLU A 213 1.07 3.70 -22.00
CA GLU A 213 -0.27 3.81 -22.58
C GLU A 213 -1.34 3.06 -21.76
N ILE A 214 -0.92 2.29 -20.75
CA ILE A 214 -1.84 1.58 -19.89
C ILE A 214 -2.57 2.57 -18.99
N ASN A 215 -3.88 2.65 -19.19
CA ASN A 215 -4.76 3.50 -18.39
C ASN A 215 -5.33 2.69 -17.22
N SER A 216 -4.92 3.04 -16.01
CA SER A 216 -5.38 2.44 -14.76
C SER A 216 -6.77 2.90 -14.33
N VAL A 217 -7.35 2.21 -13.35
CA VAL A 217 -8.62 2.61 -12.74
C VAL A 217 -8.31 3.50 -11.53
N LYS A 218 -8.87 4.71 -11.52
CA LYS A 218 -8.73 5.63 -10.39
C LYS A 218 -9.57 5.14 -9.21
N ILE A 219 -8.96 4.98 -8.04
CA ILE A 219 -9.62 4.61 -6.79
C ILE A 219 -9.21 5.62 -5.72
N GLY A 220 -10.17 6.44 -5.25
CA GLY A 220 -9.88 7.57 -4.38
C GLY A 220 -8.93 8.57 -5.05
N ASP A 221 -7.82 8.88 -4.38
CA ASP A 221 -6.77 9.79 -4.88
C ASP A 221 -5.66 9.06 -5.67
N GLY A 222 -5.69 7.72 -5.73
CA GLY A 222 -4.66 6.91 -6.37
C GLY A 222 -5.10 6.17 -7.64
N LEU A 223 -4.14 5.48 -8.26
CA LEU A 223 -4.37 4.52 -9.35
C LEU A 223 -4.26 3.10 -8.77
N LEU A 224 -5.09 2.18 -9.27
CA LEU A 224 -5.04 0.77 -8.86
C LEU A 224 -3.73 0.06 -9.27
N PHE A 225 -3.05 0.59 -10.29
CA PHE A 225 -1.78 0.11 -10.81
C PHE A 225 -1.15 1.17 -11.74
N ASP A 226 0.13 1.07 -12.01
CA ASP A 226 0.90 1.93 -12.91
C ASP A 226 2.09 1.17 -13.54
N GLU A 227 2.99 1.89 -14.22
CA GLU A 227 4.19 1.31 -14.82
C GLU A 227 5.19 0.78 -13.78
N ASP A 228 5.20 1.35 -12.57
CA ASP A 228 6.07 0.95 -11.46
C ASP A 228 5.60 -0.35 -10.78
N SER A 229 4.39 -0.81 -11.13
CA SER A 229 3.83 -2.08 -10.66
C SER A 229 4.50 -3.31 -11.30
N PHE A 230 5.37 -3.12 -12.29
CA PHE A 230 6.13 -4.20 -12.93
C PHE A 230 7.57 -4.23 -12.41
N ASN A 231 7.99 -5.37 -11.86
CA ASN A 231 9.37 -5.56 -11.43
C ASN A 231 10.16 -6.32 -12.52
N PHE A 232 11.10 -5.61 -13.16
CA PHE A 232 12.00 -6.18 -14.16
C PHE A 232 13.41 -6.26 -13.58
N GLU A 233 13.66 -7.25 -12.72
CA GLU A 233 14.95 -7.41 -12.04
C GLU A 233 16.10 -7.80 -12.99
N ASN A 234 15.79 -8.31 -14.18
CA ASN A 234 16.82 -8.75 -15.10
C ASN A 234 17.19 -7.63 -16.07
N GLU A 235 18.31 -6.98 -15.77
CA GLU A 235 18.88 -5.94 -16.60
C GLU A 235 19.18 -6.42 -18.02
N ASP A 236 19.23 -7.72 -18.36
CA ASP A 236 19.58 -8.34 -19.67
C ASP A 236 18.40 -8.79 -20.57
N GLY A 237 17.14 -8.61 -20.15
CA GLY A 237 15.97 -9.06 -20.91
C GLY A 237 15.42 -8.12 -22.03
N PHE A 238 14.51 -8.65 -22.84
CA PHE A 238 13.79 -7.92 -23.90
C PHE A 238 12.28 -8.17 -23.78
N PHE A 239 11.46 -7.28 -24.33
CA PHE A 239 10.04 -7.56 -24.50
C PHE A 239 9.77 -8.21 -25.86
N LEU A 240 8.81 -9.13 -25.88
CA LEU A 240 8.28 -9.72 -27.09
C LEU A 240 6.91 -9.11 -27.39
N VAL A 241 6.81 -8.39 -28.50
CA VAL A 241 5.61 -7.62 -28.87
C VAL A 241 4.90 -8.24 -30.06
N ALA A 242 3.63 -8.60 -29.90
CA ALA A 242 2.73 -8.95 -30.99
C ALA A 242 1.85 -7.74 -31.31
N GLU A 243 1.99 -7.21 -32.53
CA GLU A 243 1.32 -5.96 -32.95
C GLU A 243 -0.15 -6.18 -33.36
N ASP A 244 -0.45 -7.34 -33.93
CA ASP A 244 -1.78 -7.71 -34.41
C ASP A 244 -2.58 -8.54 -33.39
N ASP A 245 -3.88 -8.71 -33.63
CA ASP A 245 -4.70 -9.69 -32.91
C ASP A 245 -4.15 -11.11 -33.12
N VAL A 246 -3.94 -11.85 -32.02
CA VAL A 246 -3.34 -13.19 -32.03
C VAL A 246 -4.39 -14.24 -31.76
N THR A 247 -4.39 -15.31 -32.56
CA THR A 247 -5.14 -16.54 -32.27
C THR A 247 -4.22 -17.76 -32.38
N VAL A 248 -4.08 -18.50 -31.28
CA VAL A 248 -3.27 -19.73 -31.19
C VAL A 248 -4.03 -20.81 -30.45
N ASP A 249 -3.63 -22.07 -30.64
CA ASP A 249 -4.26 -23.18 -29.93
C ASP A 249 -3.83 -23.21 -28.46
N TYR A 250 -2.53 -23.06 -28.22
CA TYR A 250 -1.87 -23.13 -26.92
C TYR A 250 -0.80 -22.03 -26.84
N LEU A 251 -0.59 -21.47 -25.65
CA LEU A 251 0.47 -20.49 -25.41
C LEU A 251 1.10 -20.71 -24.03
N ASP A 252 2.43 -20.80 -23.99
CA ASP A 252 3.23 -20.87 -22.77
C ASP A 252 4.23 -19.72 -22.78
N ILE A 253 4.01 -18.68 -21.97
CA ILE A 253 4.93 -17.57 -21.87
C ILE A 253 6.15 -18.00 -21.04
N GLN A 254 7.28 -18.13 -21.73
CA GLN A 254 8.53 -18.64 -21.19
C GLN A 254 9.50 -17.52 -20.90
N TYR A 255 10.23 -17.63 -19.80
CA TYR A 255 11.29 -16.68 -19.44
C TYR A 255 12.42 -16.65 -20.48
N ALA A 256 12.78 -17.81 -21.04
CA ALA A 256 13.80 -17.91 -22.08
C ALA A 256 13.20 -18.45 -23.38
N VAL A 257 13.41 -17.73 -24.48
CA VAL A 257 13.03 -18.17 -25.81
C VAL A 257 14.14 -19.05 -26.39
N GLU A 258 14.04 -20.35 -26.15
CA GLU A 258 15.02 -21.34 -26.62
C GLU A 258 15.22 -21.25 -28.15
N GLY A 259 16.47 -21.38 -28.59
CA GLY A 259 16.87 -21.26 -30.00
C GLY A 259 17.16 -19.82 -30.46
N PHE A 260 16.66 -18.81 -29.76
CA PHE A 260 16.98 -17.39 -30.03
C PHE A 260 17.87 -16.75 -28.96
N ASN A 261 18.05 -17.40 -27.79
CA ASN A 261 18.83 -16.88 -26.66
C ASN A 261 18.35 -15.48 -26.21
N ILE A 262 17.03 -15.32 -26.13
CA ILE A 262 16.36 -14.11 -25.65
C ILE A 262 15.79 -14.42 -24.27
N ILE A 263 16.11 -13.56 -23.30
CA ILE A 263 15.43 -13.50 -22.01
C ILE A 263 14.23 -12.57 -22.17
N ALA A 264 13.02 -13.07 -21.93
CA ALA A 264 11.79 -12.31 -22.04
C ALA A 264 11.46 -11.64 -20.70
N LEU A 265 11.41 -10.31 -20.68
CA LEU A 265 10.88 -9.53 -19.56
C LEU A 265 9.35 -9.64 -19.50
N GLY A 266 8.73 -9.67 -20.67
CA GLY A 266 7.30 -9.78 -20.80
C GLY A 266 6.87 -9.97 -22.25
N TYR A 267 5.64 -10.46 -22.40
CA TYR A 267 4.96 -10.63 -23.68
C TYR A 267 3.86 -9.58 -23.77
N ILE A 268 3.98 -8.66 -24.72
CA ILE A 268 3.03 -7.57 -24.95
C ILE A 268 2.21 -7.87 -26.19
N PHE A 269 0.90 -8.00 -26.03
CA PHE A 269 -0.06 -8.13 -27.12
C PHE A 269 -0.81 -6.79 -27.25
N LEU A 270 -0.54 -6.05 -28.34
CA LEU A 270 -1.22 -4.77 -28.61
C LEU A 270 -2.68 -4.98 -29.03
N GLY A 271 -2.98 -6.15 -29.59
CA GLY A 271 -4.31 -6.60 -29.99
C GLY A 271 -5.03 -7.47 -28.95
N ASN A 272 -6.08 -8.15 -29.41
CA ASN A 272 -6.74 -9.22 -28.66
C ASN A 272 -5.87 -10.48 -28.66
N LEU A 273 -5.87 -11.21 -27.55
CA LEU A 273 -5.21 -12.52 -27.46
C LEU A 273 -6.27 -13.61 -27.28
N ARG A 274 -6.34 -14.53 -28.25
CA ARG A 274 -7.21 -15.70 -28.21
C ARG A 274 -6.39 -16.99 -28.20
N VAL A 275 -6.35 -17.65 -27.05
CA VAL A 275 -5.79 -18.99 -26.87
C VAL A 275 -6.94 -19.99 -26.80
N LYS A 276 -6.96 -21.01 -27.67
CA LYS A 276 -8.15 -21.89 -27.74
C LYS A 276 -8.25 -22.82 -26.55
N THR A 277 -7.13 -23.35 -26.06
CA THR A 277 -7.09 -24.28 -24.93
C THR A 277 -6.47 -23.59 -23.71
N SER A 278 -5.15 -23.52 -23.64
CA SER A 278 -4.46 -23.22 -22.39
C SER A 278 -3.37 -22.17 -22.56
N LEU A 279 -3.40 -21.18 -21.66
CA LEU A 279 -2.43 -20.12 -21.50
C LEU A 279 -1.65 -20.37 -20.20
N PHE A 280 -0.33 -20.44 -20.30
CA PHE A 280 0.56 -20.74 -19.18
C PHE A 280 1.60 -19.66 -18.95
N SER A 281 1.79 -19.29 -17.69
CA SER A 281 2.98 -18.66 -17.11
C SER A 281 3.34 -19.49 -15.87
N ARG A 282 4.33 -20.38 -15.96
CA ARG A 282 4.53 -21.44 -14.96
C ARG A 282 5.58 -21.11 -13.92
N GLU A 283 6.52 -20.22 -14.24
CA GLU A 283 7.63 -19.88 -13.35
C GLU A 283 7.15 -19.00 -12.20
N VAL A 284 7.41 -19.38 -10.95
CA VAL A 284 6.91 -18.63 -9.78
C VAL A 284 7.80 -17.44 -9.44
N ASP A 285 9.12 -17.55 -9.65
CA ASP A 285 10.08 -16.53 -9.22
C ASP A 285 10.62 -15.68 -10.39
N ALA A 286 10.46 -16.13 -11.64
CA ALA A 286 11.04 -15.49 -12.83
C ALA A 286 10.08 -15.45 -14.03
N ALA A 287 8.77 -15.60 -13.79
CA ALA A 287 7.81 -15.53 -14.89
C ALA A 287 7.88 -14.19 -15.63
N PRO A 288 7.86 -14.20 -16.97
CA PRO A 288 7.67 -13.00 -17.74
C PRO A 288 6.27 -12.43 -17.49
N SER A 289 6.14 -11.11 -17.54
CA SER A 289 4.82 -10.47 -17.50
C SER A 289 4.00 -10.82 -18.73
N LEU A 290 2.68 -10.98 -18.54
CA LEU A 290 1.72 -11.07 -19.63
C LEU A 290 0.97 -9.75 -19.70
N ILE A 291 1.09 -9.05 -20.82
CA ILE A 291 0.42 -7.77 -21.03
C ILE A 291 -0.45 -7.89 -22.29
N VAL A 292 -1.77 -7.82 -22.14
CA VAL A 292 -2.73 -7.81 -23.24
C VAL A 292 -3.45 -6.48 -23.22
N MET A 293 -3.23 -5.63 -24.21
CA MET A 293 -3.79 -4.27 -24.22
C MET A 293 -5.32 -4.25 -24.45
N LYS A 294 -5.89 -5.35 -24.96
CA LYS A 294 -7.33 -5.53 -25.22
C LYS A 294 -7.90 -6.76 -24.50
N GLU A 295 -8.75 -7.55 -25.17
CA GLU A 295 -9.41 -8.71 -24.57
C GLU A 295 -8.50 -9.95 -24.56
N LEU A 296 -8.63 -10.75 -23.50
CA LEU A 296 -8.04 -12.09 -23.39
C LEU A 296 -9.15 -13.14 -23.41
N TYR A 297 -9.03 -14.10 -24.31
CA TYR A 297 -9.82 -15.33 -24.29
C TYR A 297 -8.90 -16.53 -24.17
N ALA A 298 -9.10 -17.35 -23.13
CA ALA A 298 -8.43 -18.63 -22.96
C ALA A 298 -9.36 -19.57 -22.19
N GLN A 299 -9.53 -20.83 -22.62
CA GLN A 299 -10.34 -21.77 -21.86
C GLN A 299 -9.75 -21.97 -20.47
N ASN A 300 -8.45 -22.26 -20.38
CA ASN A 300 -7.72 -22.39 -19.13
C ASN A 300 -6.57 -21.39 -19.08
N THR A 301 -6.45 -20.65 -17.99
CA THR A 301 -5.37 -19.68 -17.76
C THR A 301 -4.66 -20.05 -16.46
N PHE A 302 -3.34 -20.19 -16.51
CA PHE A 302 -2.49 -20.43 -15.36
C PHE A 302 -1.40 -19.35 -15.33
N LEU A 303 -1.45 -18.45 -14.36
CA LEU A 303 -0.56 -17.30 -14.24
C LEU A 303 0.22 -17.38 -12.94
N CYS A 304 1.54 -17.37 -13.05
CA CYS A 304 2.45 -17.33 -11.91
C CYS A 304 3.38 -16.12 -11.92
N GLY A 305 3.80 -15.75 -10.71
CA GLY A 305 5.04 -15.05 -10.43
C GLY A 305 5.00 -13.53 -10.53
N ASN A 306 4.81 -12.97 -11.72
CA ASN A 306 4.99 -11.54 -11.98
C ASN A 306 3.66 -10.79 -12.09
N THR A 307 3.73 -9.48 -12.28
CA THR A 307 2.58 -8.64 -12.61
C THR A 307 2.10 -8.92 -14.03
N HIS A 308 0.81 -9.21 -14.17
CA HIS A 308 0.09 -9.44 -15.42
C HIS A 308 -0.99 -8.37 -15.61
N TYR A 309 -1.22 -7.96 -16.86
CA TYR A 309 -2.19 -6.92 -17.21
C TYR A 309 -3.07 -7.33 -18.39
N ILE A 310 -4.38 -7.14 -18.24
CA ILE A 310 -5.36 -7.24 -19.31
C ILE A 310 -6.20 -5.96 -19.36
N GLY A 311 -6.13 -5.25 -20.48
CA GLY A 311 -6.79 -3.96 -20.68
C GLY A 311 -8.28 -4.05 -21.01
N GLY A 312 -8.76 -5.24 -21.40
CA GLY A 312 -10.15 -5.54 -21.69
C GLY A 312 -10.72 -6.63 -20.80
N ASP A 313 -11.73 -7.33 -21.33
CA ASP A 313 -12.35 -8.47 -20.67
C ASP A 313 -11.43 -9.70 -20.69
N VAL A 314 -11.52 -10.51 -19.63
CA VAL A 314 -10.94 -11.86 -19.58
C VAL A 314 -12.07 -12.87 -19.64
N ARG A 315 -12.04 -13.79 -20.60
CA ARG A 315 -13.08 -14.82 -20.80
C ARG A 315 -12.47 -16.22 -20.79
N GLY A 316 -13.05 -17.11 -20.00
CA GLY A 316 -12.54 -18.49 -19.90
C GLY A 316 -13.40 -19.42 -19.07
N GLU A 317 -12.96 -20.67 -18.97
CA GLU A 317 -13.50 -21.63 -18.02
C GLU A 317 -12.82 -21.46 -16.67
N MET A 318 -11.48 -21.48 -16.64
CA MET A 318 -10.71 -21.40 -15.41
C MET A 318 -9.57 -20.38 -15.50
N LEU A 319 -9.38 -19.63 -14.42
CA LEU A 319 -8.20 -18.82 -14.16
C LEU A 319 -7.56 -19.25 -12.82
N TYR A 320 -6.30 -19.66 -12.87
CA TYR A 320 -5.48 -19.96 -11.70
C TYR A 320 -4.36 -18.91 -11.62
N ALA A 321 -4.28 -18.18 -10.51
CA ALA A 321 -3.32 -17.12 -10.26
C ALA A 321 -2.49 -17.44 -9.02
N LYS A 322 -1.16 -17.47 -9.13
CA LYS A 322 -0.28 -17.86 -8.02
C LYS A 322 0.99 -17.04 -7.88
N GLY A 323 1.34 -16.71 -6.64
CA GLY A 323 2.64 -16.14 -6.27
C GLY A 323 2.54 -14.79 -5.59
N LYS A 324 3.12 -14.71 -4.39
CA LYS A 324 3.14 -13.55 -3.48
C LYS A 324 3.73 -12.26 -4.04
N TYR A 325 4.56 -12.35 -5.07
CA TYR A 325 5.24 -11.19 -5.66
C TYR A 325 4.57 -10.71 -6.95
N GLY A 326 3.54 -11.44 -7.39
CA GLY A 326 2.82 -11.14 -8.61
C GLY A 326 1.46 -10.51 -8.32
N SER A 327 0.90 -9.87 -9.35
CA SER A 327 -0.46 -9.34 -9.31
C SER A 327 -1.11 -9.49 -10.67
N LEU A 328 -2.43 -9.69 -10.69
CA LEU A 328 -3.22 -9.72 -11.92
C LEU A 328 -4.13 -8.50 -11.96
N TYR A 329 -3.96 -7.67 -12.98
CA TYR A 329 -4.82 -6.51 -13.23
C TYR A 329 -5.74 -6.77 -14.43
N VAL A 330 -7.05 -6.68 -14.21
CA VAL A 330 -8.06 -6.80 -15.25
C VAL A 330 -8.92 -5.54 -15.28
N LYS A 331 -8.74 -4.72 -16.32
CA LYS A 331 -9.47 -3.46 -16.47
C LYS A 331 -10.93 -3.67 -16.92
N GLY A 332 -11.21 -4.75 -17.64
CA GLY A 332 -12.57 -5.11 -18.06
C GLY A 332 -13.29 -5.99 -17.05
N THR A 333 -14.15 -6.86 -17.56
CA THR A 333 -14.87 -7.85 -16.77
C THR A 333 -14.09 -9.17 -16.78
N LEU A 334 -13.90 -9.76 -15.60
CA LEU A 334 -13.49 -11.16 -15.48
C LEU A 334 -14.72 -12.06 -15.61
N LEU A 335 -14.84 -12.75 -16.74
CA LEU A 335 -15.94 -13.63 -17.13
C LEU A 335 -15.44 -15.08 -17.18
N VAL A 336 -15.34 -15.71 -16.01
CA VAL A 336 -14.82 -17.09 -15.88
C VAL A 336 -15.78 -17.98 -15.09
N THR A 337 -15.79 -19.28 -15.40
CA THR A 337 -16.55 -20.23 -14.58
C THR A 337 -15.93 -20.36 -13.19
N CYS A 338 -14.61 -20.40 -13.09
CA CYS A 338 -13.88 -20.53 -11.83
C CYS A 338 -12.61 -19.66 -11.82
N ILE A 339 -12.39 -18.92 -10.73
CA ILE A 339 -11.10 -18.31 -10.40
C ILE A 339 -10.54 -18.95 -9.13
N VAL A 340 -9.25 -19.28 -9.16
CA VAL A 340 -8.46 -19.71 -8.02
C VAL A 340 -7.30 -18.74 -7.83
N THR A 341 -7.14 -18.19 -6.62
CA THR A 341 -5.95 -17.41 -6.26
C THR A 341 -5.19 -18.09 -5.13
N ASN A 342 -3.86 -18.09 -5.22
CA ASN A 342 -2.97 -18.63 -4.21
C ASN A 342 -1.75 -17.73 -4.07
N ASP A 343 -1.77 -16.87 -3.06
CA ASP A 343 -0.84 -15.79 -2.78
C ASP A 343 -0.75 -14.69 -3.85
N MET A 344 -1.54 -14.70 -4.93
CA MET A 344 -1.48 -13.66 -5.97
C MET A 344 -2.68 -12.72 -5.92
N ALA A 345 -2.43 -11.45 -5.64
CA ALA A 345 -3.46 -10.41 -5.64
C ALA A 345 -4.04 -10.21 -7.05
N CYS A 346 -5.36 -10.23 -7.16
CA CYS A 346 -6.10 -10.06 -8.40
C CYS A 346 -7.02 -8.85 -8.28
N TYR A 347 -6.71 -7.79 -9.02
CA TYR A 347 -7.45 -6.53 -9.03
C TYR A 347 -8.27 -6.42 -10.31
N ILE A 348 -9.59 -6.52 -10.17
CA ILE A 348 -10.50 -6.68 -11.29
C ILE A 348 -11.54 -5.56 -11.24
N ASN A 349 -11.75 -4.86 -12.36
CA ASN A 349 -12.76 -3.80 -12.41
C ASN A 349 -14.18 -4.37 -12.19
N LYS A 350 -14.55 -5.45 -12.87
CA LYS A 350 -15.83 -6.14 -12.64
C LYS A 350 -15.66 -7.65 -12.54
N VAL A 351 -16.00 -8.21 -11.38
CA VAL A 351 -15.94 -9.66 -11.15
C VAL A 351 -17.26 -10.31 -11.58
N ASN A 352 -17.20 -11.20 -12.56
CA ASN A 352 -18.30 -12.07 -12.96
C ASN A 352 -17.80 -13.52 -13.04
N ALA A 353 -17.41 -14.05 -11.88
CA ALA A 353 -16.94 -15.41 -11.71
C ALA A 353 -18.07 -16.30 -11.17
N GLY A 354 -18.25 -17.49 -11.76
CA GLY A 354 -19.21 -18.47 -11.24
C GLY A 354 -18.79 -19.06 -9.90
N VAL A 355 -17.49 -19.23 -9.71
CA VAL A 355 -16.83 -19.77 -8.53
C VAL A 355 -15.58 -18.96 -8.24
N ILE A 356 -15.34 -18.73 -6.94
CA ILE A 356 -14.14 -18.12 -6.39
C ILE A 356 -13.62 -19.04 -5.29
N ILE A 357 -12.35 -19.45 -5.42
CA ILE A 357 -11.58 -20.14 -4.38
C ILE A 357 -10.34 -19.28 -4.14
N SER A 358 -10.28 -18.62 -3.00
CA SER A 358 -9.30 -17.57 -2.76
C SER A 358 -8.87 -17.54 -1.30
N ASP A 359 -7.60 -17.24 -1.12
CA ASP A 359 -6.93 -16.84 0.12
C ASP A 359 -7.02 -15.33 0.38
N ASN A 360 -8.20 -14.75 0.11
CA ASN A 360 -8.48 -13.32 0.25
C ASN A 360 -7.68 -12.41 -0.70
N ASN A 361 -7.52 -12.85 -1.95
CA ASN A 361 -6.73 -12.14 -2.96
C ASN A 361 -7.52 -11.73 -4.22
N VAL A 362 -8.85 -11.83 -4.22
CA VAL A 362 -9.68 -11.36 -5.34
C VAL A 362 -10.35 -10.05 -4.96
N TYR A 363 -10.04 -8.96 -5.66
CA TYR A 363 -10.59 -7.63 -5.41
C TYR A 363 -11.40 -7.15 -6.62
N GLY A 364 -12.56 -6.59 -6.35
CA GLY A 364 -13.50 -6.05 -7.33
C GLY A 364 -13.84 -4.59 -7.07
N ILE A 365 -14.08 -3.80 -8.11
CA ILE A 365 -14.57 -2.42 -7.97
C ILE A 365 -16.10 -2.43 -7.99
N ASP A 366 -16.71 -2.06 -6.88
CA ASP A 366 -18.16 -1.96 -6.74
C ASP A 366 -18.64 -0.52 -6.74
N LEU A 367 -19.81 -0.31 -7.34
CA LEU A 367 -20.55 0.94 -7.24
C LEU A 367 -21.46 0.89 -6.01
N LEU A 368 -21.05 1.56 -4.95
CA LEU A 368 -21.80 1.70 -3.70
C LEU A 368 -22.54 3.05 -3.65
N ARG A 369 -23.36 3.22 -2.61
CA ARG A 369 -24.01 4.49 -2.28
C ARG A 369 -23.59 4.91 -0.87
N ASP A 370 -23.23 6.18 -0.70
CA ASP A 370 -22.94 6.74 0.62
C ASP A 370 -24.22 6.97 1.45
N GLU A 371 -24.05 7.49 2.67
CA GLU A 371 -25.14 7.84 3.59
C GLU A 371 -26.12 8.89 3.05
N HIS A 372 -25.72 9.65 2.03
CA HIS A 372 -26.55 10.63 1.33
C HIS A 372 -27.14 10.10 0.02
N GLY A 373 -26.81 8.86 -0.36
CA GLY A 373 -27.26 8.18 -1.57
C GLY A 373 -26.45 8.50 -2.82
N PHE A 374 -25.31 9.18 -2.72
CA PHE A 374 -24.44 9.47 -3.85
C PHE A 374 -23.61 8.23 -4.25
N PRO A 375 -23.36 8.03 -5.55
CA PRO A 375 -22.54 6.91 -6.02
C PRO A 375 -21.08 7.09 -5.61
N LEU A 376 -20.47 6.02 -5.12
CA LEU A 376 -19.03 5.95 -4.87
C LEU A 376 -18.48 4.62 -5.38
N PHE A 377 -17.25 4.62 -5.89
CA PHE A 377 -16.55 3.40 -6.27
C PHE A 377 -15.71 2.92 -5.10
N HIS A 378 -15.78 1.64 -4.79
CA HIS A 378 -15.03 1.04 -3.70
C HIS A 378 -14.39 -0.26 -4.15
N LEU A 379 -13.15 -0.48 -3.73
CA LEU A 379 -12.45 -1.74 -3.95
C LEU A 379 -12.82 -2.70 -2.82
N ASN A 380 -13.64 -3.72 -3.10
CA ASN A 380 -13.99 -4.73 -2.11
C ASN A 380 -13.25 -6.05 -2.39
N LEU A 381 -12.96 -6.76 -1.31
CA LEU A 381 -12.54 -8.15 -1.37
C LEU A 381 -13.74 -9.05 -1.76
N TYR A 382 -13.51 -10.06 -2.59
CA TYR A 382 -14.49 -11.06 -3.00
C TYR A 382 -14.10 -12.42 -2.38
N PRO A 383 -14.76 -12.85 -1.30
CA PRO A 383 -14.37 -14.06 -0.59
C PRO A 383 -14.67 -15.34 -1.36
N THR A 384 -14.09 -16.44 -0.87
CA THR A 384 -14.39 -17.79 -1.35
C THR A 384 -15.89 -18.08 -1.37
N THR A 385 -16.39 -18.62 -2.49
CA THR A 385 -17.81 -18.93 -2.71
C THR A 385 -18.12 -20.41 -2.66
N HIS A 386 -17.13 -21.29 -2.75
CA HIS A 386 -17.30 -22.75 -2.79
C HIS A 386 -16.07 -23.45 -2.21
N ARG A 387 -16.22 -24.70 -1.79
CA ARG A 387 -15.07 -25.52 -1.41
C ARG A 387 -14.48 -26.20 -2.64
N ALA A 388 -13.15 -26.26 -2.73
CA ALA A 388 -12.47 -26.86 -3.88
C ALA A 388 -12.97 -28.29 -4.20
N LYS A 389 -13.18 -29.12 -3.16
CA LYS A 389 -13.71 -30.50 -3.31
C LYS A 389 -15.11 -30.59 -3.97
N GLU A 390 -15.90 -29.51 -3.90
CA GLU A 390 -17.24 -29.44 -4.49
C GLU A 390 -17.21 -28.96 -5.95
N VAL A 391 -16.11 -28.37 -6.37
CA VAL A 391 -15.96 -27.69 -7.66
C VAL A 391 -15.18 -28.53 -8.66
N PHE A 392 -14.07 -29.12 -8.22
CA PHE A 392 -13.17 -29.86 -9.10
C PHE A 392 -13.58 -31.34 -9.24
N ILE A 393 -13.32 -31.91 -10.41
CA ILE A 393 -13.47 -33.35 -10.67
C ILE A 393 -12.62 -34.17 -9.69
N ASP A 394 -13.02 -35.42 -9.44
CA ASP A 394 -12.41 -36.24 -8.38
C ASP A 394 -10.95 -36.59 -8.66
N GLU A 395 -10.48 -36.48 -9.92
CA GLU A 395 -9.07 -36.63 -10.28
C GLU A 395 -8.18 -35.51 -9.76
N ILE A 396 -8.72 -34.33 -9.47
CA ILE A 396 -7.97 -33.19 -8.93
C ILE A 396 -7.90 -33.34 -7.42
N GLN A 397 -6.70 -33.62 -6.90
CA GLN A 397 -6.48 -33.69 -5.46
C GLN A 397 -6.65 -32.30 -4.81
N ILE A 398 -7.11 -32.26 -3.57
CA ILE A 398 -7.26 -31.01 -2.81
C ILE A 398 -6.22 -30.97 -1.70
N GLU A 399 -5.46 -29.88 -1.66
CA GLU A 399 -4.45 -29.57 -0.65
C GLU A 399 -4.97 -28.49 0.30
N GLU A 400 -4.91 -28.74 1.60
CA GLU A 400 -5.30 -27.76 2.63
C GLU A 400 -4.13 -26.80 2.92
N ARG A 401 -4.38 -25.49 2.82
CA ARG A 401 -3.43 -24.42 3.19
C ARG A 401 -4.18 -23.33 3.95
N CYS A 402 -3.68 -22.95 5.12
CA CYS A 402 -4.28 -21.92 5.97
C CYS A 402 -5.80 -22.09 6.23
N GLY A 403 -6.27 -23.34 6.38
CA GLY A 403 -7.69 -23.64 6.63
C GLY A 403 -8.59 -23.61 5.38
N GLN A 404 -8.00 -23.49 4.19
CA GLN A 404 -8.70 -23.48 2.91
C GLN A 404 -8.13 -24.56 1.98
N GLY A 405 -9.01 -25.32 1.32
CA GLY A 405 -8.63 -26.30 0.32
C GLY A 405 -8.38 -25.65 -1.04
N PHE A 406 -7.26 -26.00 -1.68
CA PHE A 406 -6.86 -25.61 -3.03
C PHE A 406 -6.66 -26.83 -3.91
N PRO A 407 -6.94 -26.75 -5.22
CA PRO A 407 -6.63 -27.84 -6.15
C PRO A 407 -5.11 -28.04 -6.27
N ASN A 408 -4.67 -29.30 -6.36
CA ASN A 408 -3.29 -29.65 -6.63
C ASN A 408 -2.88 -29.15 -8.03
N GLU A 409 -1.77 -28.42 -8.07
CA GLU A 409 -1.33 -27.68 -9.25
C GLU A 409 -0.87 -28.61 -10.38
N GLU A 410 -0.17 -29.70 -10.06
CA GLU A 410 0.31 -30.66 -11.06
C GLU A 410 -0.88 -31.31 -11.78
N ASN A 411 -1.91 -31.72 -11.04
CA ASN A 411 -3.12 -32.30 -11.61
C ASN A 411 -3.85 -31.31 -12.54
N LEU A 412 -3.89 -30.02 -12.17
CA LEU A 412 -4.46 -28.98 -13.02
C LEU A 412 -3.66 -28.78 -14.30
N ILE A 413 -2.34 -28.66 -14.19
CA ILE A 413 -1.44 -28.45 -15.33
C ILE A 413 -1.59 -29.59 -16.34
N ASP A 414 -1.62 -30.85 -15.88
CA ASP A 414 -1.81 -32.01 -16.75
C ASP A 414 -3.14 -31.92 -17.52
N CYS A 415 -4.24 -31.61 -16.82
CA CYS A 415 -5.55 -31.48 -17.46
C CYS A 415 -5.60 -30.30 -18.44
N PHE A 416 -4.95 -29.19 -18.11
CA PHE A 416 -4.86 -28.01 -18.97
C PHE A 416 -4.05 -28.30 -20.24
N ILE A 417 -2.93 -29.01 -20.14
CA ILE A 417 -2.15 -29.43 -21.32
C ILE A 417 -3.00 -30.28 -22.27
N GLU A 418 -3.85 -31.15 -21.71
CA GLU A 418 -4.80 -31.98 -22.47
C GLU A 418 -6.04 -31.20 -22.98
N GLY A 419 -6.20 -29.94 -22.60
CA GLY A 419 -7.37 -29.11 -22.96
C GLY A 419 -8.68 -29.60 -22.36
N ARG A 420 -8.62 -30.34 -21.23
CA ARG A 420 -9.81 -30.86 -20.55
C ARG A 420 -10.35 -29.85 -19.54
N SER A 421 -11.67 -29.91 -19.36
CA SER A 421 -12.33 -29.26 -18.22
C SER A 421 -11.88 -29.96 -16.92
N VAL A 422 -11.62 -29.16 -15.88
CA VAL A 422 -11.30 -29.64 -14.53
C VAL A 422 -12.46 -29.46 -13.55
N LEU A 423 -13.58 -28.92 -14.02
CA LEU A 423 -14.72 -28.55 -13.21
C LEU A 423 -15.83 -29.61 -13.30
N LYS A 424 -16.47 -29.91 -12.17
CA LYS A 424 -17.66 -30.78 -12.11
C LYS A 424 -18.82 -30.13 -12.87
N SER A 425 -19.55 -30.89 -13.68
CA SER A 425 -20.73 -30.38 -14.38
C SER A 425 -22.03 -30.86 -13.71
N PRO A 426 -22.98 -29.95 -13.37
CA PRO A 426 -22.90 -28.49 -13.43
C PRO A 426 -22.30 -27.86 -12.15
N VAL A 427 -21.33 -26.94 -12.31
CA VAL A 427 -20.66 -26.25 -11.18
C VAL A 427 -21.62 -25.36 -10.39
N HIS A 428 -22.60 -24.75 -11.09
CA HIS A 428 -23.49 -23.73 -10.51
C HIS A 428 -24.62 -24.29 -9.64
N ASN A 429 -24.81 -25.61 -9.60
CA ASN A 429 -25.97 -26.23 -8.93
C ASN A 429 -25.70 -26.62 -7.48
N ASN A 430 -24.52 -26.30 -6.95
CA ASN A 430 -24.11 -26.70 -5.59
C ASN A 430 -25.05 -26.17 -4.49
N TYR A 431 -25.83 -25.13 -4.79
CA TYR A 431 -26.74 -24.50 -3.85
C TYR A 431 -28.23 -24.57 -4.23
N ASP A 432 -28.61 -25.33 -5.26
CA ASP A 432 -30.01 -25.40 -5.76
C ASP A 432 -31.01 -25.84 -4.68
N THR A 433 -30.57 -26.69 -3.75
CA THR A 433 -31.41 -27.24 -2.68
C THR A 433 -31.25 -26.51 -1.34
N PHE A 434 -30.42 -25.47 -1.30
CA PHE A 434 -30.06 -24.79 -0.06
C PHE A 434 -31.28 -24.10 0.57
N GLU A 435 -32.04 -23.34 -0.22
CA GLU A 435 -33.23 -22.62 0.26
C GLU A 435 -34.28 -23.57 0.84
N GLY A 436 -34.49 -24.74 0.21
CA GLY A 436 -35.46 -25.72 0.70
C GLY A 436 -35.02 -26.53 1.92
N SER A 437 -33.76 -26.43 2.34
CA SER A 437 -33.20 -27.22 3.45
C SER A 437 -32.73 -26.38 4.64
N ILE A 438 -32.62 -25.05 4.47
CA ILE A 438 -31.99 -24.16 5.45
C ILE A 438 -32.69 -24.16 6.82
N ASP A 439 -34.03 -24.20 6.86
CA ASP A 439 -34.82 -24.20 8.10
C ASP A 439 -34.41 -25.34 9.03
N LYS A 440 -34.46 -26.56 8.48
CA LYS A 440 -34.10 -27.77 9.21
C LYS A 440 -32.64 -27.72 9.68
N ARG A 441 -31.74 -27.19 8.85
CA ARG A 441 -30.32 -27.08 9.17
C ARG A 441 -30.05 -26.12 10.31
N PHE A 442 -30.73 -24.96 10.32
CA PHE A 442 -30.71 -24.05 11.47
C PHE A 442 -31.24 -24.74 12.74
N ASP A 443 -32.38 -25.44 12.66
CA ASP A 443 -32.91 -26.15 13.82
C ASP A 443 -31.94 -27.23 14.32
N ASP A 444 -31.34 -28.01 13.43
CA ASP A 444 -30.38 -29.05 13.79
C ASP A 444 -29.11 -28.45 14.46
N ILE A 445 -28.64 -27.29 14.00
CA ILE A 445 -27.52 -26.53 14.61
C ILE A 445 -27.92 -26.01 16.00
N PHE A 446 -29.03 -25.27 16.11
CA PHE A 446 -29.40 -24.59 17.34
C PHE A 446 -29.99 -25.53 18.41
N ASN A 447 -30.42 -26.74 18.04
CA ASN A 447 -30.74 -27.80 19.01
C ASN A 447 -29.49 -28.34 19.74
N LEU A 448 -28.28 -28.15 19.19
CA LEU A 448 -27.03 -28.52 19.85
C LEU A 448 -26.50 -27.44 20.79
N ILE A 449 -26.84 -26.18 20.51
CA ILE A 449 -26.34 -25.02 21.24
C ILE A 449 -27.20 -24.80 22.49
N ARG A 450 -26.56 -24.74 23.66
CA ARG A 450 -27.25 -24.56 24.96
C ARG A 450 -27.14 -23.15 25.54
N THR A 451 -26.49 -22.24 24.81
CA THR A 451 -26.17 -20.87 25.21
C THR A 451 -26.63 -19.90 24.13
N ASP A 452 -26.78 -18.63 24.46
CA ASP A 452 -27.20 -17.62 23.48
C ASP A 452 -26.12 -17.32 22.43
N SER A 453 -24.86 -17.65 22.70
CA SER A 453 -23.78 -17.54 21.74
C SER A 453 -22.77 -18.68 21.90
N LEU A 454 -22.24 -19.15 20.78
CA LEU A 454 -21.14 -20.10 20.68
C LEU A 454 -20.17 -19.63 19.61
N LYS A 455 -18.87 -19.73 19.89
CA LYS A 455 -17.78 -19.47 18.95
C LYS A 455 -16.90 -20.71 18.80
N ILE A 456 -16.40 -20.95 17.58
CA ILE A 456 -15.47 -22.01 17.24
C ILE A 456 -14.37 -21.38 16.39
N ASP A 457 -13.16 -21.31 16.93
CA ASP A 457 -11.96 -20.94 16.18
C ASP A 457 -11.49 -22.15 15.37
N ASP A 458 -11.14 -21.95 14.10
CA ASP A 458 -10.65 -23.02 13.22
C ASP A 458 -9.16 -23.33 13.40
N GLY A 459 -8.47 -22.60 14.28
CA GLY A 459 -7.03 -22.70 14.50
C GLY A 459 -6.20 -21.89 13.51
N HIS A 460 -6.85 -21.11 12.65
CA HIS A 460 -6.23 -20.22 11.67
C HIS A 460 -6.74 -18.78 11.88
N PHE A 461 -7.25 -18.15 10.82
CA PHE A 461 -7.69 -16.76 10.83
C PHE A 461 -9.21 -16.62 10.95
N ASN A 462 -9.96 -17.73 11.06
CA ASN A 462 -11.41 -17.69 11.07
C ASN A 462 -12.00 -18.00 12.44
N GLU A 463 -13.02 -17.22 12.81
CA GLU A 463 -13.89 -17.51 13.94
C GLU A 463 -15.32 -17.74 13.44
N TYR A 464 -15.80 -18.97 13.61
CA TYR A 464 -17.19 -19.32 13.30
C TYR A 464 -18.07 -19.04 14.51
N PHE A 465 -19.21 -18.40 14.31
CA PHE A 465 -20.12 -18.02 15.38
C PHE A 465 -21.56 -18.47 15.11
N TYR A 466 -22.25 -18.75 16.20
CA TYR A 466 -23.64 -19.17 16.23
C TYR A 466 -24.31 -18.41 17.36
N THR A 467 -25.21 -17.51 17.03
CA THR A 467 -25.75 -16.56 18.03
C THR A 467 -27.26 -16.45 17.92
N ILE A 468 -27.91 -16.33 19.08
CA ILE A 468 -29.31 -16.00 19.26
C ILE A 468 -29.35 -14.61 19.90
N PHE A 469 -30.12 -13.69 19.33
CA PHE A 469 -30.20 -12.32 19.86
C PHE A 469 -31.56 -11.67 19.56
N GLU A 470 -31.84 -10.58 20.24
CA GLU A 470 -33.03 -9.76 20.03
C GLU A 470 -32.62 -8.40 19.46
N TYR A 471 -33.31 -7.94 18.41
CA TYR A 471 -33.11 -6.62 17.81
C TYR A 471 -34.44 -6.07 17.29
N GLY A 472 -34.83 -4.88 17.73
CA GLY A 472 -36.06 -4.22 17.27
C GLY A 472 -37.32 -5.06 17.48
N ASP A 473 -37.49 -5.62 18.68
CA ASP A 473 -38.61 -6.50 19.09
C ASP A 473 -38.72 -7.82 18.29
N LYS A 474 -37.67 -8.21 17.57
CA LYS A 474 -37.57 -9.46 16.79
C LYS A 474 -36.44 -10.35 17.30
N HIS A 475 -36.64 -11.65 17.22
CA HIS A 475 -35.66 -12.67 17.58
C HIS A 475 -34.94 -13.18 16.34
N TYR A 476 -33.62 -13.22 16.44
CA TYR A 476 -32.75 -13.65 15.37
C TYR A 476 -31.92 -14.84 15.81
N ARG A 477 -31.63 -15.70 14.83
CA ARG A 477 -30.54 -16.68 14.90
C ARG A 477 -29.57 -16.39 13.77
N GLU A 478 -28.29 -16.47 14.04
CA GLU A 478 -27.26 -16.30 13.01
C GLU A 478 -26.22 -17.39 13.05
N VAL A 479 -25.77 -17.77 11.86
CA VAL A 479 -24.61 -18.63 11.65
C VAL A 479 -23.68 -17.90 10.70
N GLY A 480 -22.42 -17.77 11.08
CA GLY A 480 -21.46 -17.03 10.28
C GLY A 480 -20.00 -17.28 10.63
N ARG A 481 -19.14 -16.52 9.96
CA ARG A 481 -17.70 -16.54 10.09
C ARG A 481 -17.16 -15.11 10.06
N LEU A 482 -16.27 -14.82 11.00
CA LEU A 482 -15.38 -13.67 10.95
C LEU A 482 -14.03 -14.15 10.40
N ASP A 483 -13.61 -13.59 9.26
CA ASP A 483 -12.27 -13.78 8.73
C ASP A 483 -11.40 -12.59 9.17
N LYS A 484 -10.49 -12.84 10.12
CA LYS A 484 -9.68 -11.80 10.76
C LYS A 484 -8.58 -11.27 9.85
N LEU A 485 -8.18 -12.04 8.83
CA LEU A 485 -7.12 -11.69 7.90
C LEU A 485 -7.68 -10.89 6.72
N GLY A 486 -8.83 -11.30 6.19
CA GLY A 486 -9.51 -10.58 5.12
C GLY A 486 -10.34 -9.38 5.58
N HIS A 487 -10.46 -9.18 6.91
CA HIS A 487 -11.23 -8.09 7.51
C HIS A 487 -12.71 -8.06 7.09
N TYR A 488 -13.36 -9.24 7.07
CA TYR A 488 -14.78 -9.34 6.72
C TYR A 488 -15.53 -10.37 7.56
N GLN A 489 -16.83 -10.15 7.67
CA GLN A 489 -17.78 -11.06 8.31
C GLN A 489 -18.80 -11.54 7.28
N VAL A 490 -19.07 -12.85 7.29
CA VAL A 490 -20.10 -13.48 6.46
C VAL A 490 -21.09 -14.16 7.38
N ARG A 491 -22.38 -13.94 7.17
CA ARG A 491 -23.42 -14.60 7.96
C ARG A 491 -24.71 -14.82 7.19
N ILE A 492 -25.47 -15.81 7.65
CA ILE A 492 -26.88 -15.94 7.33
C ILE A 492 -27.67 -15.61 8.60
N LEU A 493 -28.56 -14.62 8.48
CA LEU A 493 -29.51 -14.23 9.51
C LEU A 493 -30.84 -14.93 9.27
N HIS A 494 -31.44 -15.48 10.32
CA HIS A 494 -32.78 -16.04 10.34
C HIS A 494 -33.64 -15.25 11.33
N CYS A 495 -34.68 -14.56 10.84
CA CYS A 495 -35.68 -13.91 11.69
C CYS A 495 -36.80 -14.90 12.03
N LEU A 496 -37.04 -15.12 13.33
CA LEU A 496 -37.95 -16.16 13.79
C LEU A 496 -39.43 -15.78 13.64
N GLU A 497 -39.74 -14.48 13.58
CA GLU A 497 -41.11 -14.00 13.48
C GLU A 497 -41.68 -14.12 12.06
N ASP A 498 -40.88 -13.83 11.04
CA ASP A 498 -41.29 -13.85 9.63
C ASP A 498 -40.67 -15.01 8.83
N TYR A 499 -39.84 -15.85 9.46
CA TYR A 499 -39.14 -16.98 8.86
C TYR A 499 -38.29 -16.59 7.64
N ALA A 500 -37.78 -15.35 7.63
CA ALA A 500 -36.94 -14.85 6.55
C ALA A 500 -35.46 -15.16 6.79
N TYR A 501 -34.76 -15.48 5.69
CA TYR A 501 -33.33 -15.71 5.65
C TYR A 501 -32.63 -14.68 4.78
N GLU A 502 -31.58 -14.06 5.33
CA GLU A 502 -30.81 -13.03 4.65
C GLU A 502 -29.31 -13.34 4.72
N ALA A 503 -28.63 -13.29 3.57
CA ALA A 503 -27.18 -13.39 3.49
C ALA A 503 -26.60 -11.99 3.66
N MET A 504 -25.58 -11.88 4.51
CA MET A 504 -24.83 -10.66 4.72
C MET A 504 -23.33 -10.95 4.58
N VAL A 505 -22.64 -10.08 3.84
CA VAL A 505 -21.19 -9.97 3.80
C VAL A 505 -20.84 -8.53 4.17
N GLU A 506 -20.07 -8.35 5.24
CA GLU A 506 -19.69 -7.05 5.78
C GLU A 506 -18.17 -6.92 5.78
N PHE A 507 -17.67 -5.77 5.38
CA PHE A 507 -16.24 -5.45 5.31
C PHE A 507 -15.88 -4.41 6.36
N TYR A 508 -14.69 -4.55 6.93
CA TYR A 508 -14.17 -3.72 8.00
C TYR A 508 -12.76 -3.23 7.65
N GLN A 509 -12.30 -2.19 8.33
CA GLN A 509 -10.89 -1.80 8.31
C GLN A 509 -10.03 -2.87 9.02
N ASP A 510 -8.71 -2.71 8.94
CA ASP A 510 -7.71 -3.63 9.51
C ASP A 510 -7.87 -3.88 11.02
N ASP A 511 -8.60 -3.00 11.71
CA ASP A 511 -8.97 -3.15 13.12
C ASP A 511 -10.07 -4.20 13.38
N ASN A 512 -10.64 -4.80 12.32
CA ASN A 512 -11.76 -5.74 12.35
C ASN A 512 -13.01 -5.19 13.07
N LYS A 513 -13.18 -3.87 13.13
CA LYS A 513 -14.25 -3.21 13.89
C LYS A 513 -14.90 -2.07 13.13
N THR A 514 -14.11 -1.26 12.42
CA THR A 514 -14.61 -0.08 11.73
C THR A 514 -15.25 -0.51 10.42
N PHE A 515 -16.58 -0.40 10.37
CA PHE A 515 -17.38 -0.78 9.20
C PHE A 515 -17.02 0.04 7.96
N ILE A 516 -16.89 -0.64 6.81
CA ILE A 516 -16.63 -0.03 5.51
C ILE A 516 -17.85 -0.16 4.60
N SER A 517 -18.28 -1.39 4.34
CA SER A 517 -19.33 -1.69 3.36
C SER A 517 -20.04 -3.00 3.71
N ALA A 518 -21.23 -3.20 3.13
CA ALA A 518 -21.96 -4.45 3.26
C ALA A 518 -22.75 -4.79 2.00
N PHE A 519 -22.87 -6.09 1.74
CA PHE A 519 -23.74 -6.66 0.73
C PHE A 519 -24.80 -7.50 1.42
N LYS A 520 -26.06 -7.21 1.08
CA LYS A 520 -27.22 -7.91 1.60
C LYS A 520 -27.97 -8.56 0.43
N SER A 521 -28.32 -9.83 0.59
CA SER A 521 -29.02 -10.60 -0.44
C SER A 521 -30.00 -11.62 0.15
N ARG A 522 -30.95 -12.07 -0.67
CA ARG A 522 -31.88 -13.15 -0.33
C ARG A 522 -31.22 -14.50 -0.62
N MET A 523 -31.68 -15.56 0.03
CA MET A 523 -31.17 -16.92 -0.23
C MET A 523 -31.39 -17.41 -1.67
N SER A 524 -32.42 -16.91 -2.35
CA SER A 524 -32.72 -17.22 -3.75
C SER A 524 -31.84 -16.46 -4.75
N ASP A 525 -31.04 -15.50 -4.29
CA ASP A 525 -30.09 -14.81 -5.15
C ASP A 525 -28.88 -15.71 -5.46
N ASN A 526 -28.26 -15.47 -6.61
CA ASN A 526 -27.06 -16.17 -7.09
C ASN A 526 -25.87 -15.21 -7.19
N PHE A 527 -25.84 -14.17 -6.38
CA PHE A 527 -24.69 -13.27 -6.30
C PHE A 527 -23.51 -13.96 -5.62
N THR A 528 -22.30 -13.48 -5.92
CA THR A 528 -21.08 -13.96 -5.27
C THR A 528 -21.20 -13.91 -3.74
N SER A 529 -21.68 -12.79 -3.18
CA SER A 529 -21.88 -12.62 -1.74
C SER A 529 -22.87 -13.63 -1.14
N THR A 530 -23.93 -13.99 -1.87
CA THR A 530 -24.88 -15.01 -1.44
C THR A 530 -24.23 -16.40 -1.41
N ASN A 531 -23.45 -16.74 -2.44
CA ASN A 531 -22.74 -18.01 -2.52
C ASN A 531 -21.66 -18.13 -1.44
N THR A 532 -20.93 -17.04 -1.17
CA THR A 532 -20.02 -16.93 -0.01
C THR A 532 -20.74 -17.26 1.29
N ALA A 533 -21.92 -16.67 1.56
CA ALA A 533 -22.69 -16.97 2.77
C ALA A 533 -23.13 -18.44 2.86
N LYS A 534 -23.57 -19.03 1.75
CA LYS A 534 -23.96 -20.45 1.69
C LYS A 534 -22.76 -21.38 1.93
N CYS A 535 -21.60 -21.06 1.36
CA CYS A 535 -20.35 -21.78 1.61
C CYS A 535 -19.93 -21.71 3.07
N THR A 536 -19.90 -20.49 3.64
CA THR A 536 -19.60 -20.26 5.06
C THR A 536 -20.53 -21.06 5.96
N PHE A 537 -21.83 -21.07 5.68
CA PHE A 537 -22.80 -21.84 6.44
C PHE A 537 -22.51 -23.35 6.38
N ASN A 538 -22.24 -23.91 5.19
CA ASN A 538 -21.88 -25.33 5.05
C ASN A 538 -20.66 -25.70 5.90
N ILE A 539 -19.63 -24.85 5.93
CA ILE A 539 -18.43 -25.08 6.73
C ILE A 539 -18.74 -25.00 8.22
N ALA A 540 -19.48 -23.97 8.65
CA ALA A 540 -19.89 -23.80 10.03
C ALA A 540 -20.69 -25.02 10.53
N GLU A 541 -21.66 -25.47 9.73
CA GLU A 541 -22.46 -26.65 10.04
C GLU A 541 -21.59 -27.90 10.27
N GLU A 542 -20.61 -28.15 9.40
CA GLU A 542 -19.69 -29.28 9.57
C GLU A 542 -18.85 -29.16 10.85
N LEU A 543 -18.37 -27.96 11.17
CA LEU A 543 -17.57 -27.71 12.37
C LEU A 543 -18.37 -27.93 13.65
N ILE A 544 -19.60 -27.44 13.72
CA ILE A 544 -20.42 -27.63 14.92
C ILE A 544 -20.81 -29.09 15.11
N PHE A 545 -21.16 -29.82 14.04
CA PHE A 545 -21.44 -31.25 14.16
C PHE A 545 -20.19 -32.04 14.56
N LYS A 546 -19.02 -31.70 14.02
CA LYS A 546 -17.75 -32.31 14.44
C LYS A 546 -17.47 -32.08 15.93
N LYS A 547 -17.80 -30.89 16.46
CA LYS A 547 -17.59 -30.54 17.88
C LYS A 547 -18.50 -31.32 18.85
N PHE A 548 -19.72 -31.66 18.45
CA PHE A 548 -20.73 -32.26 19.35
C PHE A 548 -21.07 -33.73 19.05
N LYS A 549 -20.80 -34.24 17.84
CA LYS A 549 -21.11 -35.61 17.42
C LYS A 549 -19.87 -36.47 17.12
N GLY A 550 -18.70 -35.85 16.95
CA GLY A 550 -17.40 -36.53 16.91
C GLY A 550 -16.78 -36.58 18.30
#